data_AF-A0A9X6N6B5-F1
#
_entry.id   AF-A0A9X6N6B5-F1
#
_cell.length_a   1.000
_cell.length_b   1.000
_cell.length_c   1.000
_cell.angle_alpha   90.00
_cell.angle_beta   90.00
_cell.angle_gamma   90.00
#
_symmetry.space_group_name_H-M   'P 1'
#
loop_
_entity.id
_entity.type
_entity.pdbx_description
1 polymer ?
#
loop_
_entity_poly.entity_id
_entity_poly.type
_entity_poly.pdbx_seq_one_letter_code
_entity_poly.pdbx_strand_id
1 'polypeptide(L)' 'MVTPNRILYFQGCDGLKTGFKDTVGYYFAGTAKQVGKRMLSVVMVTSNGSQRFIETKKLFSYKFDKFYIPFL' A
#
# COMPACT_ATOMS: atom_id res chain seq x y z
N MET A 1 5.29 7.84 5.32
CA MET A 1 4.23 7.58 6.33
C MET A 1 3.40 6.38 5.92
N VAL A 2 3.26 5.38 6.80
CA VAL A 2 2.38 4.21 6.64
C VAL A 2 1.16 4.35 7.55
N THR A 3 0.11 3.56 7.34
CA THR A 3 -1.06 3.52 8.22
C THR A 3 -0.72 2.94 9.60
N PRO A 4 -1.29 3.44 10.70
CA PRO A 4 -1.17 2.81 12.02
C PRO A 4 -1.91 1.47 12.10
N ASN A 5 -2.89 1.23 11.22
CA ASN A 5 -3.62 -0.04 11.16
C ASN A 5 -2.77 -1.12 10.49
N ARG A 6 -2.25 -2.05 11.29
CA ARG A 6 -1.29 -3.07 10.81
C ARG A 6 -1.88 -4.12 9.87
N ILE A 7 -3.19 -4.31 9.89
CA ILE A 7 -3.89 -5.28 9.04
C ILE A 7 -3.85 -4.82 7.57
N LEU A 8 -3.87 -3.51 7.36
CA LEU A 8 -4.02 -2.91 6.04
C LEU A 8 -2.70 -2.75 5.26
N TYR A 9 -1.54 -2.77 5.91
CA TYR A 9 -0.26 -2.55 5.22
C TYR A 9 0.47 -3.87 4.94
N PHE A 10 1.22 -3.89 3.85
CA PHE A 10 2.07 -5.02 3.48
C PHE A 10 3.32 -5.12 4.38
N GLN A 11 3.60 -6.29 4.95
CA GLN A 11 4.78 -6.48 5.79
C GLN A 11 6.09 -6.14 5.04
N GLY A 12 6.87 -5.21 5.59
CA GLY A 12 8.06 -4.66 4.95
C GLY A 12 7.83 -3.38 4.15
N CYS A 13 6.60 -2.86 4.11
CA CYS A 13 6.30 -1.51 3.64
C CYS A 13 6.86 -0.46 4.61
N ASP A 14 7.75 0.40 4.12
CA ASP A 14 8.40 1.48 4.88
C ASP A 14 7.82 2.87 4.53
N GLY A 15 6.84 2.92 3.61
CA GLY A 15 6.05 4.10 3.28
C GLY A 15 6.77 5.10 2.37
N LEU A 16 6.06 6.15 1.95
CA LEU A 16 6.64 7.29 1.22
C LEU A 16 5.73 8.52 1.38
N LYS A 17 4.57 8.55 0.70
CA LYS A 17 3.63 9.68 0.80
C LYS A 17 2.17 9.22 0.70
N THR A 18 1.36 9.66 1.66
CA THR A 18 -0.11 9.58 1.58
C THR A 18 -0.66 10.92 1.11
N GLY A 19 -1.85 10.89 0.51
CA GLY A 19 -2.63 12.11 0.35
C GLY A 19 -4.09 11.83 0.03
N PHE A 20 -4.81 12.94 -0.02
CA PHE A 20 -6.24 13.02 -0.29
C PHE A 20 -6.51 14.38 -0.93
N LYS A 21 -7.45 14.42 -1.87
CA LYS A 21 -8.02 15.65 -2.41
C LYS A 21 -9.45 15.35 -2.82
N ASP A 22 -10.39 16.22 -2.44
CA ASP A 22 -11.83 16.00 -2.62
C ASP A 22 -12.21 15.60 -4.04
N THR A 23 -11.52 16.15 -5.05
CA THR A 23 -11.79 15.90 -6.46
C THR A 23 -11.24 14.57 -7.00
N VAL A 24 -10.30 13.92 -6.32
CA VAL A 24 -9.63 12.69 -6.80
C VAL A 24 -9.59 11.57 -5.75
N GLY A 25 -10.16 11.77 -4.57
CA GLY A 25 -10.15 10.78 -3.50
C GLY A 25 -8.76 10.59 -2.88
N TYR A 26 -8.47 9.36 -2.47
CA TYR A 26 -7.29 9.01 -1.68
C TYR A 26 -6.18 8.40 -2.55
N TYR A 27 -4.93 8.68 -2.21
CA TYR A 27 -3.76 8.15 -2.93
C TYR A 27 -2.60 7.84 -1.99
N PHE A 28 -1.77 6.89 -2.41
CA PHE A 28 -0.57 6.47 -1.69
C PHE A 28 0.53 6.09 -2.67
N ALA A 29 1.69 6.71 -2.51
CA ALA A 29 2.94 6.16 -2.99
C ALA A 29 3.64 5.49 -1.80
N GLY A 30 4.07 4.24 -1.98
CA GLY A 30 4.70 3.45 -0.94
C GLY A 30 5.92 2.71 -1.45
N THR A 31 6.86 2.41 -0.57
CA THR A 31 7.95 1.48 -0.85
C THR A 31 7.91 0.30 0.11
N ALA A 32 8.48 -0.83 -0.33
CA ALA A 32 8.67 -2.00 0.49
C ALA A 32 9.99 -2.69 0.16
N LYS A 33 10.66 -3.26 1.15
CA LYS A 33 11.89 -4.05 0.96
C LYS A 33 11.72 -5.46 1.53
N GLN A 34 11.98 -6.48 0.70
CA GLN A 34 12.05 -7.88 1.11
C GLN A 34 13.25 -8.56 0.45
N VAL A 35 14.02 -9.35 1.22
CA VAL A 35 15.13 -10.18 0.73
C VAL A 35 16.03 -9.44 -0.28
N GLY A 36 16.49 -8.25 0.11
CA GLY A 36 17.39 -7.42 -0.73
C GLY A 36 16.72 -6.67 -1.90
N LYS A 37 15.46 -6.94 -2.25
CA LYS A 37 14.71 -6.26 -3.32
C LYS A 37 13.85 -5.13 -2.77
N ARG A 38 13.91 -3.95 -3.39
CA ARG A 38 13.05 -2.79 -3.06
C ARG A 38 12.06 -2.54 -4.18
N MET A 39 10.78 -2.44 -3.83
CA MET A 39 9.69 -2.12 -4.74
C MET A 39 9.06 -0.78 -4.38
N LEU A 40 8.48 -0.13 -5.37
CA LEU A 40 7.67 1.08 -5.25
C LEU A 40 6.29 0.82 -5.85
N SER A 41 5.23 1.23 -5.15
CA SER A 41 3.87 1.24 -5.65
C SER A 41 3.34 2.67 -5.69
N VAL A 42 2.48 2.95 -6.67
CA VAL A 42 1.68 4.17 -6.73
C VAL A 42 0.24 3.76 -6.93
N VAL A 43 -0.60 4.03 -5.93
CA VAL A 43 -2.05 3.82 -5.99
C VAL A 43 -2.71 5.19 -5.94
N MET A 44 -3.53 5.46 -6.96
CA MET A 44 -4.25 6.71 -7.13
C MET A 44 -5.75 6.44 -7.13
N VAL A 45 -6.53 7.47 -6.76
CA VAL A 45 -7.99 7.50 -6.90
C VAL A 45 -8.71 6.32 -6.22
N THR A 46 -8.55 6.20 -4.90
CA THR A 46 -9.33 5.23 -4.11
C THR A 46 -10.48 5.88 -3.35
N SER A 47 -11.54 5.11 -3.11
CA SER A 47 -12.78 5.57 -2.48
C SER A 47 -12.65 5.95 -1.01
N ASN A 48 -11.68 5.38 -0.28
CA ASN A 48 -11.40 5.74 1.10
C ASN A 48 -9.91 5.59 1.47
N GLY A 49 -9.54 6.08 2.65
CA GLY A 49 -8.16 6.07 3.14
C GLY A 49 -7.58 4.68 3.43
N SER A 50 -8.42 3.66 3.64
CA SER A 50 -7.98 2.27 3.83
C SER A 50 -7.68 1.59 2.49
N GLN A 51 -8.51 1.84 1.49
CA GLN A 51 -8.41 1.24 0.15
C GLN A 51 -7.04 1.46 -0.51
N ARG A 52 -6.45 2.66 -0.39
CA ARG A 52 -5.09 2.92 -0.91
C ARG A 52 -4.01 1.97 -0.37
N PHE A 53 -4.17 1.51 0.87
CA PHE A 53 -3.25 0.57 1.50
C PHE A 53 -3.56 -0.88 1.13
N ILE A 54 -4.85 -1.24 1.02
CA ILE A 54 -5.29 -2.57 0.56
C ILE A 54 -4.79 -2.84 -0.86
N GLU A 55 -4.99 -1.90 -1.79
CA GLU A 55 -4.51 -2.03 -3.18
C GLU A 55 -2.97 -2.05 -3.25
N THR A 56 -2.30 -1.28 -2.39
CA THR A 56 -0.84 -1.36 -2.28
C THR A 56 -0.39 -2.72 -1.75
N LYS A 57 -1.09 -3.29 -0.77
CA LYS A 57 -0.82 -4.63 -0.24
C LYS A 57 -0.97 -5.67 -1.34
N LYS A 58 -2.01 -5.56 -2.17
CA LYS A 58 -2.21 -6.41 -3.34
C LYS A 58 -1.06 -6.33 -4.35
N LEU A 59 -0.61 -5.12 -4.72
CA LEU A 59 0.51 -4.92 -5.64
C LEU A 59 1.83 -5.51 -5.10
N PHE A 60 2.14 -5.26 -3.83
CA PHE A 60 3.35 -5.82 -3.22
C PHE A 60 3.25 -7.33 -3.03
N SER A 61 2.10 -7.87 -2.64
CA SER A 61 1.89 -9.32 -2.56
C SER A 61 2.11 -9.98 -3.92
N TYR A 62 1.56 -9.41 -5.00
CA TYR A 62 1.82 -9.90 -6.34
C TYR A 62 3.31 -9.86 -6.68
N LYS A 63 4.00 -8.76 -6.37
CA LYS A 63 5.40 -8.59 -6.78
C LYS A 63 6.41 -9.41 -5.98
N PHE A 64 6.09 -9.72 -4.73
CA PHE A 64 6.94 -10.53 -3.84
C PHE A 64 6.47 -11.99 -3.75
N ASP A 65 5.59 -12.43 -4.65
CA ASP A 65 5.04 -13.80 -4.70
C ASP A 65 4.47 -14.25 -3.34
N LYS A 66 3.77 -13.34 -2.65
CA LYS A 66 3.09 -13.61 -1.37
C LYS A 66 1.60 -13.83 -1.61
N PHE A 67 1.04 -14.78 -0.86
CA PHE A 67 -0.41 -14.97 -0.84
C PHE A 67 -1.10 -13.68 -0.40
N TYR A 68 -2.12 -13.25 -1.15
CA TYR A 68 -2.87 -12.04 -0.84
C TYR A 68 -4.17 -12.40 -0.13
N ILE A 69 -4.29 -12.00 1.14
CA ILE A 69 -5.53 -12.05 1.89
C ILE A 69 -5.96 -10.60 2.15
N PRO A 70 -7.12 -10.15 1.64
CA PRO A 70 -7.52 -8.75 1.76
C PRO A 70 -7.68 -8.27 3.22
N PHE A 71 -8.02 -9.19 4.13
CA PHE A 71 -8.43 -8.88 5.51
C PHE A 71 -7.62 -9.61 6.60
N LEU A 72 -6.59 -10.38 6.22
CA LEU A 72 -5.53 -10.88 7.11
C LEU A 72 -4.19 -10.34 6.63
#